data_AF-A0ABD7DZP3-F1
#
_entry.id   AF-A0ABD7DZP3-F1
#
_cell.length_a   1.000
_cell.length_b   1.000
_cell.length_c   1.000
_cell.angle_alpha   90.00
_cell.angle_beta   90.00
_cell.angle_gamma   90.00
#
_symmetry.space_group_name_H-M   'P 1'
#
loop_
_entity.id
_entity.type
_entity.pdbx_description
1 polymer ?
#
loop_
_entity_poly.entity_id
_entity_poly.type
_entity_poly.pdbx_seq_one_letter_code
_entity_poly.pdbx_strand_id
1 'polypeptide(L)'
;MHTIQSILTRCPHQVSPCHQHKALEIDQALRLGTPFTALGGKRVRCRNGLVRFKLGCAWRLLYRISANGYVPHSLVSRQCFERELKRRRALKP
;
A
#
# COMPACT_ATOMS: atom_id res chain seq x y z
N MET A 1 -8.44 8.70 -11.92
CA MET A 1 -8.43 8.34 -10.48
C MET A 1 -7.96 6.89 -10.34
N HIS A 2 -6.97 6.59 -9.51
CA HIS A 2 -6.57 5.20 -9.23
C HIS A 2 -7.48 4.64 -8.13
N THR A 3 -8.36 3.71 -8.49
CA THR A 3 -9.18 2.99 -7.51
C THR A 3 -8.42 1.75 -7.02
N ILE A 4 -8.73 1.28 -5.81
CA ILE A 4 -8.14 0.04 -5.31
C ILE A 4 -8.41 -1.15 -6.25
N GLN A 5 -9.58 -1.19 -6.90
CA GLN A 5 -9.94 -2.18 -7.91
C GLN A 5 -9.01 -2.14 -9.13
N SER A 6 -8.65 -0.95 -9.61
CA SER A 6 -7.68 -0.80 -10.72
C SER A 6 -6.27 -1.30 -10.35
N ILE A 7 -5.90 -1.24 -9.06
CA ILE A 7 -4.61 -1.75 -8.58
C ILE A 7 -4.65 -3.27 -8.47
N LEU A 8 -5.75 -3.84 -7.96
CA LEU A 8 -5.92 -5.28 -7.83
C LEU A 8 -5.96 -5.98 -9.19
N THR A 9 -6.64 -5.39 -10.17
CA THR A 9 -6.77 -5.92 -11.55
C THR A 9 -5.48 -5.83 -12.35
N ARG A 10 -4.64 -4.80 -12.13
CA ARG A 10 -3.34 -4.64 -12.81
C ARG A 10 -2.21 -5.46 -12.18
N CYS A 11 -2.48 -6.24 -11.14
CA CYS A 11 -1.45 -7.00 -10.44
C CYS A 11 -1.18 -8.31 -11.20
N PRO A 12 0.01 -8.51 -11.80
CA PRO A 12 0.28 -9.64 -12.70
C PRO A 12 0.39 -10.99 -11.98
N HIS A 13 0.30 -11.02 -10.66
CA HIS A 13 0.32 -12.25 -9.88
C HIS A 13 -1.04 -12.31 -9.19
N GLN A 14 -1.81 -13.38 -9.43
CA GLN A 14 -3.14 -13.56 -8.84
C GLN A 14 -3.08 -13.38 -7.33
N VAL A 15 -3.48 -12.20 -6.86
CA VAL A 15 -3.62 -11.89 -5.45
C VAL A 15 -4.77 -12.75 -4.95
N SER A 16 -4.54 -13.61 -3.97
CA SER A 16 -5.60 -14.48 -3.47
C SER A 16 -6.82 -13.67 -3.01
N PRO A 17 -8.04 -14.20 -3.15
CA PRO A 17 -9.26 -13.47 -2.81
C PRO A 17 -9.27 -12.87 -1.40
N CYS A 18 -8.69 -13.58 -0.42
CA CYS A 18 -8.58 -13.08 0.96
C CYS A 18 -7.73 -11.79 1.08
N HIS A 19 -6.68 -11.64 0.28
CA HIS A 19 -5.87 -10.42 0.25
C HIS A 19 -6.57 -9.30 -0.50
N GLN A 20 -7.35 -9.62 -1.54
CA GLN A 20 -8.18 -8.64 -2.25
C GLN A 20 -9.25 -8.07 -1.32
N HIS A 21 -9.96 -8.94 -0.59
CA HIS A 21 -10.97 -8.54 0.38
C HIS A 21 -10.39 -7.59 1.44
N LYS A 22 -9.24 -7.97 2.04
CA LYS A 22 -8.56 -7.12 3.02
C LYS A 22 -8.10 -5.77 2.44
N ALA A 23 -7.72 -5.74 1.16
CA ALA A 23 -7.37 -4.49 0.50
C ALA A 23 -8.58 -3.56 0.34
N LEU A 24 -9.75 -4.13 0.03
CA LEU A 24 -11.03 -3.42 -0.07
C LEU A 24 -11.49 -2.90 1.29
N GLU A 25 -11.41 -3.72 2.35
CA GLU A 25 -11.73 -3.30 3.72
C GLU A 25 -10.89 -2.09 4.15
N ILE A 26 -9.58 -2.13 3.88
CA ILE A 26 -8.68 -1.01 4.17
C ILE A 26 -9.08 0.23 3.36
N ASP A 27 -9.37 0.09 2.07
CA ASP A 27 -9.80 1.22 1.23
C ASP A 27 -11.10 1.85 1.77
N GLN A 28 -12.08 1.03 2.14
CA GLN A 28 -13.34 1.50 2.70
C GLN A 28 -13.13 2.22 4.02
N ALA A 29 -12.36 1.65 4.94
CA ALA A 29 -12.08 2.29 6.23
C ALA A 29 -11.30 3.61 6.09
N LEU A 30 -10.35 3.68 5.15
CA LEU A 30 -9.64 4.93 4.85
C LEU A 30 -10.58 6.00 4.27
N ARG A 31 -11.52 5.61 3.40
CA ARG A 31 -12.54 6.53 2.85
C ARG A 31 -13.51 7.04 3.92
N LEU A 32 -13.81 6.21 4.91
CA LEU A 32 -14.61 6.59 6.08
C LEU A 32 -13.83 7.48 7.08
N GLY A 33 -12.58 7.83 6.79
CA GLY A 33 -11.76 8.70 7.63
C GLY A 33 -11.00 7.98 8.74
N THR A 34 -11.01 6.65 8.76
CA THR A 34 -10.23 5.89 9.74
C THR A 34 -8.73 6.14 9.51
N PRO A 35 -7.97 6.56 10.53
CA PRO A 35 -6.55 6.83 10.35
C PRO A 35 -5.78 5.55 10.03
N PHE A 36 -4.79 5.65 9.15
CA PHE A 36 -4.00 4.49 8.72
C PHE A 36 -3.33 3.74 9.88
N THR A 37 -3.04 4.41 10.99
CA THR A 37 -2.44 3.82 12.19
C THR A 37 -3.38 2.81 12.88
N ALA A 38 -4.69 3.08 12.89
CA ALA A 38 -5.69 2.16 13.44
C ALA A 38 -5.87 0.90 12.57
N LEU A 39 -5.64 1.02 11.26
CA LEU A 39 -5.71 -0.08 10.30
C LEU A 39 -4.38 -0.88 10.20
N GLY A 40 -3.45 -0.67 11.12
CA GLY A 40 -2.14 -1.33 11.13
C GLY A 40 -1.17 -0.85 10.03
N GLY A 41 -1.49 0.26 9.38
CA GLY A 41 -0.64 0.91 8.40
C GLY A 41 0.59 1.54 9.04
N LYS A 42 1.72 1.55 8.30
CA LYS A 42 2.96 2.19 8.74
C LYS A 42 3.50 3.11 7.66
N ARG A 43 4.00 4.28 8.06
CA ARG A 43 4.69 5.21 7.15
C ARG A 43 5.97 4.56 6.59
N VAL A 44 6.25 4.82 5.32
CA VAL A 44 7.44 4.34 4.64
C VAL A 44 8.59 5.32 4.89
N ARG A 45 9.57 4.93 5.72
CA ARG A 45 10.66 5.82 6.17
C ARG A 45 11.48 6.48 5.06
N CYS A 46 11.63 5.84 3.90
CA CYS A 46 12.44 6.37 2.81
C CYS A 46 11.65 7.21 1.79
N ARG A 47 10.33 7.37 1.97
CA ARG A 47 9.49 8.15 1.05
C ARG A 47 8.40 8.85 1.85
N ASN A 48 8.59 10.15 2.04
CA ASN A 48 7.62 11.00 2.73
C ASN A 48 6.27 10.94 2.01
N GLY A 49 5.19 10.94 2.80
CA GLY A 49 3.83 10.86 2.27
C GLY A 49 3.41 9.48 1.75
N LEU A 50 4.16 8.41 2.01
CA LEU A 50 3.74 7.04 1.64
C LEU A 50 3.48 6.17 2.88
N VAL A 51 2.39 5.43 2.84
CA VAL A 51 1.96 4.47 3.87
C VAL A 51 1.91 3.07 3.27
N ARG A 52 2.30 2.08 4.05
CA ARG A 52 2.20 0.66 3.70
C ARG A 52 1.28 -0.09 4.65
N PHE A 53 0.53 -1.03 4.09
CA PHE A 53 -0.25 -2.04 4.81
C PHE A 53 0.27 -3.43 4.47
N LYS A 54 0.24 -4.33 5.45
CA LYS A 54 0.57 -5.75 5.21
C LYS A 54 -0.68 -6.48 4.76
N LEU A 55 -0.60 -7.14 3.60
CA LEU A 55 -1.59 -8.08 3.11
C LEU A 55 -0.95 -9.47 3.15
N GLY A 56 -1.08 -10.13 4.31
CA GLY A 56 -0.42 -11.41 4.58
C GLY A 56 1.11 -11.36 4.50
N CYS A 57 1.71 -12.50 4.20
CA CYS A 57 3.17 -12.69 4.21
C CYS A 57 3.86 -12.05 2.99
N ALA A 58 3.22 -12.11 1.82
CA ALA A 58 3.85 -11.78 0.54
C ALA A 58 3.49 -10.40 -0.03
N TRP A 59 2.36 -9.80 0.35
CA TRP A 59 1.84 -8.60 -0.31
C TRP A 59 1.89 -7.35 0.57
N ARG A 60 2.20 -6.20 -0.04
CA ARG A 60 2.26 -4.89 0.62
C ARG A 60 1.45 -3.90 -0.19
N LEU A 61 0.41 -3.35 0.41
CA LEU A 61 -0.45 -2.35 -0.20
C LEU A 61 0.06 -0.95 0.16
N LEU A 62 0.25 -0.10 -0.84
CA LEU A 62 0.80 1.24 -0.69
C LEU A 62 -0.26 2.30 -0.97
N TYR A 63 -0.34 3.27 -0.07
CA TYR A 63 -1.16 4.47 -0.19
C TYR A 63 -0.30 5.71 -0.10
N ARG A 64 -0.67 6.74 -0.85
CA ARG A 64 -0.08 8.07 -0.75
C ARG A 64 -0.98 8.94 0.13
N ILE A 65 -0.38 9.61 1.10
CA ILE A 65 -1.01 10.66 1.90
C ILE A 65 -1.12 11.90 1.00
N SER A 66 -2.32 12.45 0.93
CA SER A 66 -2.67 13.67 0.21
C SER A 66 -3.40 14.62 1.16
N ALA A 67 -3.60 15.88 0.75
CA ALA A 67 -4.38 16.85 1.53
C ALA A 67 -5.80 16.34 1.84
N ASN A 68 -6.40 15.61 0.90
CA ASN A 68 -7.77 15.09 1.01
C ASN A 68 -7.83 13.64 1.54
N GLY A 69 -6.79 13.17 2.25
CA GLY A 69 -6.75 11.83 2.84
C GLY A 69 -5.78 10.89 2.12
N TYR A 70 -6.24 9.69 1.77
CA TYR A 70 -5.37 8.61 1.28
C TYR A 70 -5.74 8.20 -0.15
N VAL A 71 -4.73 8.15 -1.01
CA VAL A 71 -4.89 7.75 -2.41
C VAL A 71 -4.24 6.38 -2.63
N PRO A 72 -4.97 5.38 -3.16
CA PRO A 72 -4.39 4.11 -3.55
C PRO A 72 -3.23 4.33 -4.53
N HIS A 73 -2.06 3.76 -4.24
CA HIS A 73 -0.86 3.93 -5.07
C HIS A 73 -0.49 2.66 -5.83
N SER A 74 -0.23 1.56 -5.11
CA SER A 74 0.20 0.30 -5.74
C SER A 74 0.14 -0.89 -4.79
N LEU A 75 -0.01 -2.09 -5.34
CA LEU A 75 0.16 -3.35 -4.63
C LEU A 75 1.45 -4.01 -5.12
N VAL A 76 2.35 -4.35 -4.20
CA VAL A 76 3.66 -4.92 -4.53
C VAL A 76 3.98 -6.12 -3.67
N SER A 77 4.78 -7.03 -4.21
CA SER A 77 5.34 -8.12 -3.41
C SER A 77 6.33 -7.58 -2.37
N ARG A 78 6.51 -8.33 -1.28
CA ARG A 78 7.49 -8.04 -0.22
C ARG A 78 8.88 -7.85 -0.80
N GLN A 79 9.30 -8.75 -1.69
CA GLN A 79 10.63 -8.75 -2.29
C GLN A 79 10.84 -7.50 -3.14
N CYS A 80 9.87 -7.15 -3.99
CA CYS A 80 9.94 -5.95 -4.81
C CYS A 80 10.00 -4.69 -3.94
N PHE A 81 9.16 -4.64 -2.90
CA PHE A 81 9.14 -3.54 -1.95
C PHE A 81 10.48 -3.39 -1.21
N GLU A 82 11.03 -4.48 -0.66
CA GLU A 82 12.31 -4.46 0.05
C GLU A 82 13.48 -4.09 -0.87
N ARG A 83 13.50 -4.60 -2.11
CA ARG A 83 14.48 -4.22 -3.13
C ARG A 83 14.42 -2.73 -3.43
N GLU A 84 13.22 -2.18 -3.60
CA GLU A 84 13.05 -0.75 -3.86
C GLU A 84 13.45 0.10 -2.63
N LEU A 85 13.15 -0.36 -1.41
CA LEU A 85 13.63 0.30 -0.19
C LEU A 85 15.16 0.31 -0.11
N LYS A 86 15.83 -0.81 -0.40
CA LYS A 86 17.29 -0.92 -0.41
C LYS A 86 17.90 0.00 -1.46
N ARG A 87 17.38 -0.03 -2.70
CA ARG A 87 17.81 0.84 -3.80
C ARG A 87 17.75 2.32 -3.41
N ARG A 88 16.65 2.76 -2.77
CA ARG A 88 16.49 4.16 -2.36
C ARG A 88 17.33 4.56 -1.14
N ARG A 89 17.66 3.63 -0.26
CA ARG A 89 18.59 3.91 0.86
C ARG A 89 20.01 4.13 0.38
N ALA A 90 20.44 3.38 -0.64
CA ALA A 90 21.76 3.56 -1.27
C ALA A 90 21.90 4.91 -2.01
N LEU A 91 20.79 5.60 -2.28
CA LEU A 91 20.76 6.89 -2.98
C LEU A 91 20.62 8.09 -2.04
N LYS A 92 20.70 7.90 -0.71
CA LYS A 92 20.86 9.03 0.21
C LYS A 92 22.36 9.39 0.26
N PRO A 93 22.77 10.58 -0.23
CA PRO A 93 24.12 11.10 0.00
C PRO A 93 24.34 11.35 1.49
#